data_AF-A0A957RLW4-F1
#
_entry.id   AF-A0A957RLW4-F1
#
_cell.length_a   1.000
_cell.length_b   1.000
_cell.length_c   1.000
_cell.angle_alpha   90.00
_cell.angle_beta   90.00
_cell.angle_gamma   90.00
#
_symmetry.space_group_name_H-M   'P 1'
#
loop_
_entity.id
_entity.type
_entity.pdbx_description
1 polymer ?
#
loop_
_entity_poly.entity_id
_entity_poly.type
_entity_poly.pdbx_seq_one_letter_code
_entity_poly.pdbx_strand_id
1 'polypeptide(L)'
;MPHANADQSEMGASDRFAALEAEMEAMRTAYREANELLASFVEQSHDLVQSVAPDGTFLFVNRAWRENLGYNAEEVATLHVLDVIDPEWHTVYQACFERILAGEDIVEQELV
;
A
#
# COMPACT_ATOMS: atom_id res chain seq x y z
N MET A 1 -28.93 10.21 58.24
CA MET A 1 -27.75 10.81 57.58
C MET A 1 -27.64 10.20 56.18
N PRO A 2 -27.94 10.93 55.12
CA PRO A 2 -27.80 10.47 53.74
C PRO A 2 -26.42 10.87 53.21
N HIS A 3 -25.72 10.04 52.45
CA HIS A 3 -24.83 10.55 51.40
C HIS A 3 -24.62 9.52 50.30
N ALA A 4 -24.87 10.02 49.09
CA ALA A 4 -24.40 9.54 47.79
C ALA A 4 -24.95 8.19 47.32
N ASN A 5 -26.16 8.23 46.77
CA ASN A 5 -26.54 7.31 45.71
C ASN A 5 -26.51 8.06 44.37
N ALA A 6 -25.92 7.40 43.37
CA ALA A 6 -26.24 7.54 41.96
C ALA A 6 -26.12 8.95 41.35
N ASP A 7 -24.89 9.34 40.99
CA ASP A 7 -24.68 10.23 39.84
C ASP A 7 -23.62 9.63 38.91
N GLN A 8 -23.89 8.40 38.48
CA GLN A 8 -23.30 7.84 37.26
C GLN A 8 -24.41 7.69 36.21
N SER A 9 -25.26 8.72 36.15
CA SER A 9 -26.36 8.86 35.20
C SER A 9 -25.80 8.85 33.79
N GLU A 10 -25.85 7.67 33.17
CA GLU A 10 -25.84 7.38 31.75
C GLU A 10 -25.33 8.53 30.87
N MET A 11 -24.03 8.51 30.53
CA MET A 11 -23.53 9.26 29.38
C MET A 11 -24.44 8.92 28.20
N GLY A 12 -25.22 9.89 27.75
CA GLY A 12 -26.37 9.66 26.88
C GLY A 12 -25.93 8.97 25.59
N ALA A 13 -26.81 8.21 24.95
CA ALA A 13 -26.47 7.51 23.70
C ALA A 13 -25.85 8.47 22.64
N SER A 14 -26.22 9.75 22.66
CA SER A 14 -25.63 10.82 21.84
C SER A 14 -24.16 11.10 22.17
N ASP A 15 -23.78 11.12 23.46
CA ASP A 15 -22.41 11.40 23.90
C ASP A 15 -21.48 10.22 23.60
N ARG A 16 -21.99 8.99 23.75
CA ARG A 16 -21.27 7.78 23.33
C ARG A 16 -21.07 7.70 21.82
N PHE A 17 -22.07 8.13 21.04
CA PHE A 17 -21.96 8.18 19.59
C PHE A 17 -20.94 9.22 19.14
N ALA A 18 -20.99 10.43 19.73
CA ALA A 18 -20.00 11.48 19.47
C ALA A 18 -18.56 11.06 19.85
N ALA A 19 -18.40 10.35 20.98
CA ALA A 19 -17.09 9.83 21.38
C ALA A 19 -16.55 8.77 20.39
N LEU A 20 -17.41 7.86 19.91
CA LEU A 20 -17.04 6.84 18.92
C LEU A 20 -16.70 7.46 17.56
N GLU A 21 -17.43 8.50 17.14
CA GLU A 21 -17.12 9.25 15.91
C GLU A 21 -15.77 9.96 16.00
N ALA A 22 -15.49 10.61 17.14
CA ALA A 22 -14.21 11.26 17.38
C ALA A 22 -13.05 10.26 17.38
N GLU A 23 -13.23 9.09 17.99
CA GLU A 23 -12.23 8.01 18.00
C GLU A 23 -12.00 7.45 16.58
N MET A 24 -13.07 7.24 15.81
CA MET A 24 -12.99 6.78 14.43
C MET A 24 -12.29 7.80 13.52
N GLU A 25 -12.54 9.09 13.72
CA GLU A 25 -11.87 10.15 12.95
C GLU A 25 -10.38 10.26 13.31
N ALA A 26 -10.05 10.12 14.60
CA ALA A 26 -8.67 10.05 15.06
C ALA A 26 -7.94 8.84 14.48
N MET A 27 -8.57 7.66 14.49
CA MET A 27 -8.02 6.44 13.89
C MET A 27 -7.81 6.59 12.38
N ARG A 28 -8.77 7.17 11.67
CA ARG A 28 -8.63 7.43 10.23
C ARG A 28 -7.51 8.41 9.92
N THR A 29 -7.36 9.46 10.72
CA THR A 29 -6.29 10.44 10.57
C THR A 29 -4.94 9.78 10.78
N ALA A 30 -4.77 9.05 11.88
CA ALA A 30 -3.54 8.31 12.17
C ALA A 30 -3.20 7.30 11.07
N TYR A 31 -4.20 6.58 10.52
CA TYR A 31 -4.00 5.67 9.41
C TYR A 31 -3.54 6.39 8.14
N ARG A 32 -4.14 7.55 7.80
CA ARG A 32 -3.74 8.36 6.65
C ARG A 32 -2.31 8.86 6.80
N GLU A 33 -1.97 9.45 7.94
CA GLU A 33 -0.63 9.97 8.22
C GLU A 33 0.44 8.87 8.14
N ALA A 34 0.15 7.70 8.72
CA ALA A 34 1.05 6.55 8.61
C ALA A 34 1.22 6.08 7.16
N ASN A 35 0.13 6.02 6.39
CA ASN A 35 0.18 5.60 5.00
C ASN A 35 0.90 6.62 4.11
N GLU A 36 0.71 7.92 4.34
CA GLU A 36 1.44 8.99 3.64
C GLU A 36 2.94 8.96 3.96
N LEU A 37 3.30 8.71 5.22
CA LEU A 37 4.70 8.56 5.61
C LEU A 37 5.36 7.36 4.91
N LEU A 38 4.68 6.21 4.88
CA LEU A 38 5.15 5.01 4.18
C LEU A 38 5.29 5.26 2.67
N ALA A 39 4.28 5.87 2.05
CA ALA A 39 4.33 6.24 0.64
C ALA A 39 5.51 7.18 0.34
N SER A 40 5.71 8.20 1.18
CA SER A 40 6.83 9.14 1.05
C SER A 40 8.19 8.45 1.22
N PHE A 41 8.30 7.50 2.15
CA PHE A 41 9.53 6.74 2.36
C PHE A 41 9.88 5.88 1.13
N VAL A 42 8.91 5.14 0.59
CA VAL A 42 9.11 4.33 -0.62
C VAL A 42 9.44 5.22 -1.83
N GLU A 43 8.79 6.38 -1.94
CA GLU A 43 9.01 7.34 -3.02
C GLU A 43 10.42 7.96 -3.00
N GLN A 44 11.05 8.05 -1.82
CA GLN A 44 12.40 8.59 -1.65
C GLN A 44 13.49 7.51 -1.66
N SER A 45 13.13 6.22 -1.68
CA SER A 45 14.11 5.14 -1.75
C SER A 45 14.89 5.16 -3.08
N HIS A 46 16.15 4.72 -3.03
CA HIS A 46 16.98 4.52 -4.22
C HIS A 46 16.69 3.19 -4.92
N ASP A 47 16.05 2.24 -4.23
CA ASP A 47 15.69 0.96 -4.80
C ASP A 47 14.51 1.12 -5.77
N LEU A 48 14.49 0.30 -6.81
CA LEU A 48 13.39 0.26 -7.76
C LEU A 48 12.23 -0.50 -7.13
N VAL A 49 11.15 0.20 -6.80
CA VAL A 49 9.95 -0.39 -6.21
C VAL A 49 8.81 -0.29 -7.19
N GLN A 50 8.17 -1.44 -7.46
CA GLN A 50 7.02 -1.55 -8.33
C GLN A 50 5.99 -2.54 -7.76
N SER A 51 4.72 -2.33 -8.09
CA SER A 51 3.64 -3.29 -7.89
C SER A 51 2.89 -3.46 -9.21
N VAL A 52 2.58 -4.70 -9.56
CA VAL A 52 1.88 -5.05 -10.80
C VAL A 52 0.58 -5.78 -10.49
N ALA A 53 -0.45 -5.53 -11.29
CA ALA A 53 -1.69 -6.29 -11.27
C ALA A 53 -1.49 -7.66 -11.93
N PRO A 54 -2.42 -8.62 -11.72
CA PRO A 54 -2.34 -9.95 -12.34
C PRO A 54 -2.33 -9.93 -13.88
N ASP A 55 -2.80 -8.86 -14.50
CA ASP A 55 -2.75 -8.66 -15.95
C ASP A 55 -1.44 -8.00 -16.43
N GLY A 56 -0.47 -7.79 -15.52
CA GLY A 56 0.84 -7.21 -15.80
C GLY A 56 0.88 -5.69 -15.88
N THR A 57 -0.25 -4.99 -15.64
CA THR A 57 -0.26 -3.52 -15.57
C THR A 57 0.35 -3.00 -14.27
N PHE A 58 1.03 -1.85 -14.33
CA PHE A 58 1.62 -1.25 -13.14
C PHE A 58 0.55 -0.58 -12.27
N LEU A 59 0.46 -1.02 -11.01
CA LEU A 59 -0.37 -0.40 -9.97
C LEU A 59 0.37 0.73 -9.24
N PHE A 60 1.69 0.58 -9.09
CA PHE A 60 2.54 1.54 -8.42
C PHE A 60 3.98 1.40 -8.93
N VAL A 61 4.67 2.53 -9.07
CA VAL A 61 6.12 2.60 -9.23
C VAL A 61 6.63 3.80 -8.44
N ASN A 62 7.79 3.70 -7.82
CA ASN A 62 8.39 4.83 -7.11
C ASN A 62 9.14 5.78 -8.05
N ARG A 63 9.65 6.89 -7.50
CA ARG A 63 10.50 7.85 -8.23
C ARG A 63 11.73 7.19 -8.85
N ALA A 64 12.46 6.38 -8.10
CA ALA A 64 13.70 5.74 -8.56
C ALA A 64 13.45 4.85 -9.78
N TRP A 65 12.35 4.11 -9.81
CA TRP A 65 11.94 3.30 -10.97
C TRP A 65 11.79 4.14 -12.23
N ARG A 66 11.05 5.26 -12.13
CA ARG A 66 10.79 6.17 -13.26
C ARG A 66 12.06 6.84 -13.77
N GLU A 67 12.89 7.35 -12.86
CA GLU A 67 14.12 8.06 -13.21
C GLU A 67 15.19 7.14 -13.78
N ASN A 68 15.37 5.93 -13.22
CA ASN A 68 16.41 5.00 -13.68
C ASN A 68 16.03 4.29 -14.99
N LEU A 69 14.75 3.98 -15.20
CA LEU A 69 14.27 3.31 -16.42
C LEU A 69 13.82 4.31 -17.51
N GLY A 70 13.71 5.59 -17.17
CA GLY A 70 13.46 6.67 -18.13
C GLY A 70 11.98 6.85 -18.53
N TYR A 71 11.05 6.33 -17.74
CA TYR A 71 9.61 6.41 -18.01
C TYR A 71 8.92 7.47 -17.18
N ASN A 72 8.01 8.23 -17.79
CA ASN A 72 7.17 9.18 -17.09
C ASN A 72 5.87 8.55 -16.57
N ALA A 73 5.11 9.28 -15.74
CA ALA A 73 3.90 8.74 -15.10
C ALA A 73 2.78 8.38 -16.10
N GLU A 74 2.65 9.09 -17.22
CA GLU A 74 1.63 8.81 -18.24
C GLU A 74 2.00 7.53 -19.02
N GLU A 75 3.27 7.34 -19.31
CA GLU A 75 3.77 6.11 -19.97
C GLU A 75 3.55 4.89 -19.07
N VAL A 76 3.88 4.99 -17.78
CA VAL A 76 3.68 3.91 -16.80
C VAL A 76 2.25 3.42 -16.75
N ALA A 77 1.28 4.33 -16.87
CA ALA A 77 -0.14 3.99 -16.85
C ALA A 77 -0.59 3.12 -18.05
N THR A 78 0.23 3.04 -19.10
CA THR A 78 -0.06 2.27 -20.32
C THR A 78 0.93 1.12 -20.57
N LEU A 79 2.01 1.06 -19.80
CA LEU A 79 3.05 0.05 -19.90
C LEU A 79 2.60 -1.29 -19.31
N HIS A 80 3.00 -2.37 -19.97
CA HIS A 80 2.92 -3.71 -19.42
C HIS A 80 4.29 -4.13 -18.89
N VAL A 81 4.34 -4.92 -17.82
CA VAL A 81 5.61 -5.31 -17.18
C VAL A 81 6.60 -6.00 -18.12
N LEU A 82 6.10 -6.77 -19.09
CA LEU A 82 6.93 -7.42 -20.12
C LEU A 82 7.54 -6.44 -21.14
N ASP A 83 7.04 -5.20 -21.24
CA ASP A 83 7.68 -4.17 -22.07
C ASP A 83 8.96 -3.64 -21.42
N VAL A 84 9.11 -3.83 -20.11
CA VAL A 84 10.26 -3.37 -19.31
C VAL A 84 11.27 -4.49 -19.10
N ILE A 85 10.79 -5.74 -18.95
CA ILE A 85 11.66 -6.91 -18.76
C ILE A 85 12.28 -7.30 -20.10
N ASP A 86 13.59 -7.60 -20.08
CA ASP A 86 14.29 -8.07 -21.26
C ASP A 86 13.65 -9.37 -21.81
N PRO A 87 13.42 -9.49 -23.13
CA PRO A 87 12.80 -10.65 -23.76
C PRO A 87 13.40 -12.00 -23.39
N GLU A 88 14.71 -12.07 -23.10
CA GLU A 88 15.38 -13.31 -22.67
C GLU A 88 14.81 -13.84 -21.34
N TRP A 89 14.31 -12.94 -20.49
CA TRP A 89 13.78 -13.25 -19.16
C TRP A 89 12.26 -13.43 -19.12
N HIS A 90 11.53 -13.19 -20.22
CA HIS A 90 10.06 -13.27 -20.25
C HIS A 90 9.53 -14.61 -19.77
N THR A 91 10.14 -15.71 -20.22
CA THR A 91 9.69 -17.07 -19.85
C THR A 91 9.89 -17.33 -18.35
N VAL A 92 11.05 -16.93 -17.82
CA VAL A 92 11.38 -17.09 -16.40
C VAL A 92 10.45 -16.23 -15.55
N TYR A 93 10.26 -14.98 -15.96
CA TYR A 93 9.37 -14.04 -15.28
C TYR A 93 7.93 -14.56 -15.24
N GLN A 94 7.37 -15.01 -16.37
CA GLN A 94 6.01 -15.54 -16.44
C GLN A 94 5.83 -16.75 -15.52
N ALA A 95 6.76 -17.70 -15.55
CA ALA A 95 6.71 -18.87 -14.68
C ALA A 95 6.77 -18.49 -13.19
N CYS A 96 7.62 -17.53 -12.81
CA CYS A 96 7.66 -17.00 -11.45
C CYS A 96 6.36 -16.27 -11.09
N PHE A 97 5.83 -15.45 -12.00
CA PHE A 97 4.64 -14.66 -11.78
C PHE A 97 3.39 -15.54 -11.58
N GLU A 98 3.23 -16.60 -12.37
CA GLU A 98 2.15 -17.58 -12.20
C GLU A 98 2.20 -18.29 -10.83
N ARG A 99 3.41 -18.62 -10.35
CA ARG A 99 3.60 -19.24 -9.03
C ARG A 99 3.24 -18.28 -7.89
N ILE A 100 3.64 -17.01 -8.00
CA ILE A 100 3.24 -15.96 -7.03
C ILE A 100 1.72 -15.82 -7.00
N LEU A 101 1.06 -15.77 -8.17
CA LEU A 101 -0.39 -15.68 -8.27
C LEU A 101 -1.11 -16.91 -7.72
N ALA A 102 -0.48 -18.09 -7.79
CA ALA A 102 -0.98 -19.31 -7.15
C ALA A 102 -0.79 -19.33 -5.62
N GLY A 103 -0.15 -18.30 -5.03
CA GLY A 103 0.11 -18.19 -3.61
C GLY A 103 1.35 -18.97 -3.15
N GLU A 104 2.25 -19.33 -4.08
CA GLU A 104 3.52 -19.94 -3.72
C GLU A 104 4.55 -18.88 -3.33
N ASP A 105 5.27 -19.12 -2.23
CA ASP A 105 6.39 -18.27 -1.82
C ASP A 105 7.56 -18.41 -2.81
N ILE A 106 8.02 -17.27 -3.33
CA ILE A 106 9.28 -17.19 -4.07
C ILE A 106 10.30 -16.54 -3.15
N VAL A 107 11.30 -17.32 -2.74
CA VAL A 107 12.45 -16.81 -2.00
C VAL A 107 13.24 -15.89 -2.93
N GLU A 108 13.51 -14.67 -2.48
CA GLU A 108 14.29 -13.59 -3.12
C GLU A 108 15.10 -14.04 -4.34
N GLN A 109 14.68 -13.61 -5.53
CA GLN A 109 15.55 -13.62 -6.69
C GLN A 109 16.23 -12.26 -6.77
N GLU A 110 17.43 -12.14 -6.20
CA GLU A 110 18.35 -11.07 -6.61
C GLU A 110 18.63 -11.27 -8.11
N LEU A 111 18.02 -10.45 -8.95
CA LEU A 111 18.48 -10.28 -10.33
C LEU A 111 19.85 -9.58 -10.25
N VAL A 112 20.91 -10.38 -10.33
CA VAL A 112 22.30 -9.93 -10.47
C VAL A 112 22.61 -9.60 -11.93
#